data_AF-A0A0Q9KT22-F1
#
_entry.id   AF-A0A0Q9KT22-F1
#
_cell.length_a   1.000
_cell.length_b   1.000
_cell.length_c   1.000
_cell.angle_alpha   90.00
_cell.angle_beta   90.00
_cell.angle_gamma   90.00
#
_symmetry.space_group_name_H-M   'P 1'
#
loop_
_entity.id
_entity.type
_entity.pdbx_description
1 polymer ?
#
loop_
_entity_poly.entity_id
_entity_poly.type
_entity_poly.pdbx_seq_one_letter_code
_entity_poly.pdbx_strand_id
1 'polypeptide(L)'
;MGCVPLFTPDLGQPRLRPGKAGAIDQQFGPRAVNRLILTHDKTMVQGDVLIDDEGIITGAAVPSWQHLIHDQFHNRSVTGVPRMSDWREWRGHVYPLLDRVPV
;
A
#
# COMPACT_ATOMS: atom_id res chain seq x y z
N MET A 1 -21.10 6.71 -18.17
CA MET A 1 -20.57 5.62 -17.31
C MET A 1 -20.01 6.27 -16.06
N GLY A 2 -20.72 6.15 -14.94
CA GLY A 2 -20.42 6.87 -13.71
C GLY A 2 -19.29 6.17 -12.95
N CYS A 3 -18.20 6.90 -12.69
CA CYS A 3 -17.18 6.50 -11.75
C CYS A 3 -17.77 6.65 -10.34
N VAL A 4 -18.06 5.53 -9.68
CA VAL A 4 -18.44 5.53 -8.26
C VAL A 4 -17.15 5.78 -7.48
N PRO A 5 -17.04 6.86 -6.68
CA PRO A 5 -15.84 7.08 -5.88
C PRO A 5 -15.73 5.95 -4.85
N LEU A 6 -14.62 5.21 -4.93
CA LEU A 6 -14.24 4.18 -3.98
C LEU A 6 -14.11 4.85 -2.60
N PHE A 7 -15.09 4.61 -1.74
CA PHE A 7 -15.11 4.88 -0.29
C PHE A 7 -14.36 6.13 0.18
N THR A 8 -15.06 7.27 0.23
CA THR A 8 -14.75 8.28 1.23
C THR A 8 -14.83 7.59 2.61
N PRO A 9 -13.79 7.61 3.45
CA PRO A 9 -13.90 7.00 4.76
C PRO A 9 -14.94 7.79 5.56
N ASP A 10 -16.09 7.16 5.81
CA ASP A 10 -16.95 7.57 6.91
C ASP A 10 -16.13 7.39 8.20
N LEU A 11 -15.84 8.52 8.86
CA LEU A 11 -15.08 8.59 10.11
C LEU A 11 -15.81 7.89 11.28
N GLY A 12 -17.01 7.33 11.06
CA GLY A 12 -17.84 6.64 12.05
C GLY A 12 -17.57 5.14 12.27
N GLN A 13 -16.60 4.49 11.60
CA GLN A 13 -16.37 3.04 11.78
C GLN A 13 -15.52 2.71 13.03
N PRO A 14 -16.01 1.89 13.99
CA PRO A 14 -15.43 1.73 15.34
C PRO A 14 -14.11 0.95 15.43
N ARG A 15 -13.55 0.49 14.30
CA ARG A 15 -12.22 -0.16 14.23
C ARG A 15 -11.18 0.66 13.47
N LEU A 16 -11.52 1.88 13.06
CA LEU A 16 -10.49 2.86 12.74
C LEU A 16 -9.79 3.22 14.04
N ARG A 17 -8.45 3.13 14.11
CA ARG A 17 -7.76 3.95 15.11
C ARG A 17 -8.09 5.38 14.71
N PRO A 18 -8.82 6.16 15.53
CA PRO A 18 -9.25 7.51 15.15
C PRO A 18 -8.07 8.41 14.71
N GLY A 19 -6.85 8.03 15.10
CA GLY A 19 -5.61 8.73 14.76
C GLY A 19 -4.93 8.40 13.44
N LYS A 20 -5.33 7.39 12.63
CA LYS A 20 -4.57 7.12 11.37
C LYS A 20 -4.72 8.25 10.35
N ALA A 21 -5.95 8.66 10.04
CA ALA A 21 -6.19 9.79 9.14
C ALA A 21 -5.56 11.09 9.70
N GLY A 22 -5.70 11.33 11.01
CA GLY A 22 -5.09 12.47 11.69
C GLY A 22 -3.55 12.48 11.65
N ALA A 23 -2.90 11.32 11.83
CA ALA A 23 -1.45 11.21 11.72
C ALA A 23 -0.95 11.45 10.29
N ILE A 24 -1.68 10.96 9.29
CA ILE A 24 -1.39 11.23 7.88
C ILE A 24 -1.56 12.72 7.57
N ASP A 25 -2.62 13.36 8.06
CA ASP A 25 -2.82 14.79 7.88
C ASP A 25 -1.69 15.60 8.54
N GLN A 26 -1.34 15.26 9.78
CA GLN A 26 -0.28 15.95 10.54
C GLN A 26 1.09 15.86 9.85
N GLN A 27 1.41 14.72 9.21
CA GLN A 27 2.73 14.50 8.61
C GLN A 27 2.79 14.89 7.12
N PHE A 28 1.69 14.70 6.37
CA PHE A 28 1.68 14.77 4.90
C PHE A 28 0.57 15.70 4.34
N GLY A 29 -0.30 16.23 5.19
CA GLY A 29 -1.36 17.16 4.85
C GLY A 29 -2.61 16.52 4.22
N PRO A 30 -3.66 17.33 3.98
CA PRO A 30 -4.99 16.83 3.62
C PRO A 30 -5.05 16.19 2.24
N ARG A 31 -4.13 16.56 1.32
CA ARG A 31 -4.04 15.90 0.01
C ARG A 31 -3.64 14.43 0.12
N ALA A 32 -2.84 14.06 1.13
CA ALA A 32 -2.50 12.67 1.39
C ALA A 32 -3.68 11.91 1.99
N VAL A 33 -4.45 12.55 2.88
CA VAL A 33 -5.70 11.97 3.43
C VAL A 33 -6.70 11.64 2.33
N ASN A 34 -6.85 12.51 1.33
CA ASN A 34 -7.74 12.27 0.18
C ASN A 34 -7.34 11.07 -0.70
N ARG A 35 -6.12 10.54 -0.53
CA ARG A 35 -5.62 9.34 -1.23
C ARG A 35 -5.59 8.10 -0.35
N LEU A 36 -6.01 8.22 0.92
CA LEU A 36 -5.98 7.11 1.86
C LEU A 36 -7.05 6.07 1.51
N ILE A 37 -6.62 4.83 1.27
CA ILE A 37 -7.51 3.67 1.14
C ILE A 37 -7.42 2.88 2.44
N LEU A 38 -8.57 2.69 3.09
CA LEU A 38 -8.69 1.88 4.31
C LEU A 38 -9.37 0.57 3.94
N THR A 39 -8.61 -0.52 3.97
CA THR A 39 -9.10 -1.86 3.65
C THR A 39 -8.46 -2.90 4.57
N HIS A 40 -9.18 -3.98 4.84
CA HIS A 40 -8.61 -5.19 5.43
C HIS A 40 -7.95 -6.08 4.39
N ASP A 41 -8.39 -6.01 3.14
CA ASP A 41 -7.90 -6.83 2.04
C ASP A 41 -7.27 -5.93 0.98
N LYS A 42 -5.94 -5.94 0.93
CA LYS A 42 -5.14 -5.16 -0.03
C LYS A 42 -5.16 -5.80 -1.42
N THR A 43 -5.54 -7.07 -1.55
CA THR A 43 -5.61 -7.77 -2.85
C THR A 43 -6.73 -7.22 -3.72
N MET A 44 -7.74 -6.60 -3.11
CA MET A 44 -8.85 -5.92 -3.79
C MET A 44 -8.49 -4.53 -4.33
N VAL A 45 -7.34 -3.96 -3.91
CA VAL A 45 -6.89 -2.63 -4.34
C VAL A 45 -6.06 -2.75 -5.61
N GLN A 46 -6.42 -1.97 -6.63
CA GLN A 46 -5.71 -1.94 -7.90
C GLN A 46 -4.50 -1.00 -7.84
N GLY A 47 -3.39 -1.42 -8.44
CA GLY A 47 -2.17 -0.62 -8.59
C GLY A 47 -1.04 -1.45 -9.17
N ASP A 48 0.08 -0.80 -9.50
CA ASP A 48 1.23 -1.48 -10.12
C ASP A 48 2.22 -2.04 -9.09
N VAL A 49 2.39 -1.34 -7.95
CA VAL A 49 3.35 -1.71 -6.89
C VAL A 49 2.72 -1.47 -5.52
N LEU A 50 2.88 -2.43 -4.62
CA LEU A 50 2.57 -2.28 -3.20
C LEU A 50 3.87 -2.40 -2.38
N ILE A 51 4.17 -1.36 -1.60
CA ILE A 51 5.27 -1.37 -0.62
C ILE A 51 4.67 -1.68 0.74
N ASP A 52 5.04 -2.81 1.34
CA ASP A 52 4.49 -3.29 2.61
C ASP A 52 5.52 -4.12 3.37
N ASP A 53 5.47 -4.11 4.71
CA ASP A 53 6.32 -4.96 5.55
C ASP A 53 5.69 -6.33 5.85
N GLU A 54 4.41 -6.53 5.56
CA GLU A 54 3.81 -7.86 5.62
C GLU A 54 4.50 -8.80 4.63
N GLY A 55 4.97 -9.96 5.12
CA GLY A 55 5.83 -10.85 4.32
C GLY A 55 5.09 -11.55 3.19
N ILE A 56 3.90 -12.09 3.48
CA ILE A 56 3.04 -12.76 2.50
C ILE A 56 1.64 -12.17 2.63
N ILE A 57 1.17 -11.50 1.58
CA ILE A 57 -0.16 -10.89 1.55
C ILE A 57 -1.11 -11.84 0.84
N THR A 58 -2.22 -12.19 1.50
CA THR A 58 -3.28 -13.04 0.96
C THR A 58 -4.63 -12.32 1.06
N GLY A 59 -5.59 -12.74 0.23
CA GLY A 59 -6.91 -12.12 0.18
C GLY A 59 -7.81 -12.77 -0.86
N ALA A 60 -8.93 -12.11 -1.15
CA ALA A 60 -9.98 -12.63 -2.02
C ALA A 60 -9.67 -12.55 -3.52
N ALA A 61 -8.70 -11.73 -3.93
CA ALA A 61 -8.35 -11.54 -5.33
C ALA A 61 -6.87 -11.88 -5.61
N VAL A 62 -6.56 -12.14 -6.88
CA VAL A 62 -5.17 -12.13 -7.36
C VAL A 62 -4.73 -10.66 -7.41
N PRO A 63 -3.66 -10.28 -6.68
CA PRO A 63 -3.19 -8.90 -6.69
C PRO A 63 -2.77 -8.46 -8.10
N SER A 64 -3.14 -7.23 -8.48
CA SER A 64 -2.62 -6.62 -9.72
C SER A 64 -1.26 -5.95 -9.54
N TRP A 65 -0.89 -5.63 -8.30
CA TRP A 65 0.37 -5.03 -7.95
C TRP A 65 1.49 -6.06 -7.77
N GLN A 66 2.72 -5.65 -8.09
CA GLN A 66 3.93 -6.32 -7.65
C GLN A 66 4.25 -5.95 -6.19
N HIS A 67 4.59 -6.94 -5.37
CA HIS A 67 4.95 -6.72 -3.97
C HIS A 67 6.43 -6.34 -3.81
N LEU A 68 6.69 -5.18 -3.21
CA LEU A 68 8.01 -4.76 -2.75
C LEU A 68 8.03 -4.78 -1.22
N ILE A 69 8.77 -5.73 -0.63
CA ILE A 69 8.85 -5.83 0.83
C ILE A 69 9.70 -4.69 1.40
N HIS A 70 9.18 -3.96 2.38
CA HIS A 70 10.03 -3.15 3.25
C HIS A 70 10.66 -4.04 4.32
N ASP A 71 12.00 -4.07 4.42
CA ASP A 71 12.70 -4.95 5.36
C ASP A 71 12.32 -4.64 6.80
N GLN A 72 11.96 -5.70 7.53
CA GLN A 72 11.76 -5.69 8.98
C GLN A 72 12.25 -7.03 9.55
N PHE A 73 12.60 -7.08 10.84
CA PHE A 73 13.17 -8.31 11.41
C PHE A 73 12.28 -9.54 11.19
N HIS A 74 10.96 -9.37 11.26
CA HIS A 74 9.97 -10.45 11.24
C HIS A 74 9.70 -11.02 9.84
N ASN A 75 10.06 -10.30 8.77
CA ASN A 75 9.78 -10.72 7.39
C ASN A 75 11.03 -11.24 6.65
N ARG A 76 12.18 -11.39 7.32
CA ARG A 76 13.45 -11.81 6.71
C ARG A 76 13.51 -13.28 6.27
N SER A 77 12.61 -14.12 6.79
CA SER A 77 12.46 -15.49 6.30
C SER A 77 11.84 -15.56 4.90
N VAL A 78 11.17 -14.49 4.44
CA VAL A 78 10.60 -14.41 3.09
C VAL A 78 11.69 -14.03 2.10
N THR A 79 11.94 -14.93 1.14
CA THR A 79 13.00 -14.81 0.13
C THR A 79 12.42 -14.90 -1.29
N GLY A 80 13.20 -14.51 -2.30
CA GLY A 80 12.78 -14.58 -3.71
C GLY A 80 11.86 -13.46 -4.19
N VAL A 81 11.60 -12.46 -3.35
CA VAL A 81 10.76 -11.28 -3.65
C VAL A 81 11.58 -9.99 -3.55
N PRO A 82 11.26 -8.94 -4.34
CA PRO A 82 11.92 -7.64 -4.22
C PRO A 82 11.84 -7.10 -2.79
N ARG A 83 12.95 -6.53 -2.31
CA ARG A 83 13.09 -6.02 -0.94
C ARG A 83 13.85 -4.70 -0.93
N MET A 84 13.38 -3.77 -0.10
CA MET A 84 13.99 -2.48 0.16
C MET A 84 14.18 -2.32 1.67
N SER A 85 15.39 -1.98 2.12
CA SER A 85 15.67 -1.80 3.55
C SER A 85 15.74 -0.34 3.98
N ASP A 86 15.88 0.58 3.02
CA ASP A 86 16.05 2.01 3.27
C ASP A 86 15.16 2.84 2.35
N TRP A 87 14.35 3.71 2.94
CA TRP A 87 13.50 4.63 2.19
C TRP A 87 14.29 5.56 1.28
N ARG A 88 15.57 5.88 1.54
CA ARG A 88 16.36 6.74 0.65
C ARG A 88 16.57 6.12 -0.74
N GLU A 89 16.44 4.81 -0.86
CA GLU A 89 16.68 4.04 -2.09
C GLU A 89 15.40 3.71 -2.85
N TRP A 90 14.23 4.17 -2.38
CA TRP A 90 12.92 3.73 -2.89
C TRP A 90 12.77 3.82 -4.41
N ARG A 91 13.35 4.83 -5.05
CA ARG A 91 13.31 5.01 -6.51
C ARG A 91 13.98 3.86 -7.26
N GLY A 92 15.11 3.39 -6.77
CA GLY A 92 15.86 2.28 -7.36
C GLY A 92 15.14 0.94 -7.27
N HIS A 93 14.21 0.81 -6.32
CA HIS A 93 13.38 -0.39 -6.17
C HIS A 93 12.03 -0.28 -6.86
N VAL A 94 11.39 0.90 -6.87
CA VAL A 94 10.06 1.09 -7.44
C VAL A 94 10.09 1.19 -8.96
N TYR A 95 10.98 2.01 -9.54
CA TYR A 95 10.96 2.25 -10.99
C TYR A 95 11.16 0.97 -11.83
N PRO A 96 12.08 0.05 -11.49
CA PRO A 96 12.21 -1.20 -12.24
C PRO A 96 10.98 -2.11 -12.18
N LEU A 97 10.08 -1.93 -11.20
CA LEU A 97 8.82 -2.66 -11.12
C LEU A 97 7.74 -2.02 -11.99
N LEU A 98 7.74 -0.68 -12.11
CA LEU A 98 6.84 0.06 -13.00
C LEU A 98 7.17 -0.20 -14.48
N ASP A 99 8.44 -0.29 -14.85
CA ASP A 99 8.88 -0.54 -16.23
C ASP A 99 8.49 -1.93 -16.78
N ARG A 100 7.97 -2.81 -15.92
CA ARG A 100 7.52 -4.17 -16.28
C ARG A 100 6.02 -4.24 -16.62
N VAL A 101 5.28 -3.14 -16.44
CA VAL A 101 3.87 -3.07 -16.79
C VAL A 101 3.74 -2.54 -18.22
N PRO A 102 3.23 -3.34 -19.19
CA PRO A 102 2.98 -2.82 -20.54
C PRO A 102 1.93 -1.71 -20.46
N VAL A 103 2.22 -0.55 -21.07
CA VAL A 103 1.28 0.56 -21.26
C VAL A 103 0.18 0.17 -22.25
#